data_AF-A0A1A9S933-F1
#
_entry.id   AF-A0A1A9S933-F1
#
_cell.length_a   1.000
_cell.length_b   1.000
_cell.length_c   1.000
_cell.angle_alpha   90.00
_cell.angle_beta   90.00
_cell.angle_gamma   90.00
#
_symmetry.space_group_name_H-M   'P 1'
#
loop_
_entity.id
_entity.type
_entity.pdbx_description
1 polymer ?
#
loop_
_entity_poly.entity_id
_entity_poly.type
_entity_poly.pdbx_seq_one_letter_code
_entity_poly.pdbx_strand_id
1 'polypeptide(L)'
;MIFGVVVLHNAIGYALGFLAAKLFGLPYDAQKTLTIEVGMQNSGLGAALAKTHFTMMPLVVVPSAIFSVWHNISGSLLASYWATKAEKQAQSTQKENTAAK
;
A
#
# COMPACT_ATOMS: atom_id res chain seq x y z
N MET A 1 9.96 -14.69 12.32
CA MET A 1 8.80 -14.06 12.98
C MET A 1 8.65 -12.58 12.59
N ILE A 2 9.68 -11.73 12.73
CA ILE A 2 9.60 -10.27 12.43
C ILE A 2 9.05 -9.96 11.02
N PHE A 3 9.52 -10.66 9.99
CA PHE A 3 9.04 -10.47 8.62
C PHE A 3 7.52 -10.65 8.50
N GLY A 4 6.97 -11.72 9.11
CA GLY A 4 5.53 -11.98 9.09
C GLY A 4 4.72 -10.87 9.75
N VAL A 5 5.24 -10.27 10.84
CA VAL A 5 4.60 -9.11 11.49
C VAL A 5 4.61 -7.89 10.58
N VAL A 6 5.72 -7.62 9.90
CA VAL A 6 5.83 -6.52 8.93
C VAL A 6 4.83 -6.66 7.78
N VAL A 7 4.74 -7.86 7.19
CA VAL A 7 3.79 -8.16 6.12
C VAL A 7 2.35 -7.97 6.61
N LEU A 8 2.02 -8.51 7.78
CA LEU A 8 0.68 -8.41 8.36
C LEU A 8 0.32 -6.95 8.69
N HIS A 9 1.23 -6.19 9.29
CA HIS A 9 1.01 -4.78 9.63
C HIS A 9 0.73 -3.94 8.39
N ASN A 10 1.50 -4.14 7.32
CA ASN A 10 1.29 -3.45 6.05
C ASN A 10 -0.05 -3.85 5.38
N ALA A 11 -0.38 -5.15 5.38
CA ALA A 11 -1.66 -5.63 4.85
C ALA A 11 -2.86 -5.07 5.62
N ILE A 12 -2.76 -4.99 6.95
CA ILE A 12 -3.77 -4.34 7.80
C ILE A 12 -3.86 -2.85 7.46
N GLY A 13 -2.74 -2.17 7.25
CA GLY A 13 -2.72 -0.77 6.82
C GLY A 13 -3.49 -0.56 5.50
N TYR A 14 -3.23 -1.38 4.48
CA TYR A 14 -4.01 -1.34 3.24
C TYR A 14 -5.50 -1.61 3.49
N ALA A 15 -5.84 -2.68 4.22
CA ALA A 15 -7.22 -3.04 4.48
C ALA A 15 -7.99 -1.93 5.22
N LEU A 16 -7.40 -1.35 6.26
CA LEU A 16 -8.01 -0.27 7.03
C LEU A 16 -8.10 1.02 6.22
N GLY A 17 -7.09 1.37 5.42
CA GLY A 17 -7.15 2.54 4.54
C GLY A 17 -8.29 2.43 3.51
N PHE A 18 -8.43 1.25 2.89
CA PHE A 18 -9.53 0.99 1.96
C PHE A 18 -10.90 1.04 2.65
N LEU A 19 -11.03 0.35 3.79
CA LEU A 19 -12.29 0.27 4.54
C LEU A 19 -12.70 1.63 5.09
N ALA A 20 -11.76 2.43 5.60
CA ALA A 20 -12.03 3.79 6.05
C ALA A 20 -12.57 4.63 4.88
N ALA A 21 -11.87 4.66 3.75
CA ALA A 21 -12.31 5.42 2.59
C ALA A 21 -13.70 4.99 2.09
N LYS A 22 -13.97 3.68 2.10
CA LYS A 22 -15.27 3.12 1.74
C LYS A 22 -16.37 3.50 2.74
N LEU A 23 -16.08 3.48 4.04
CA LEU A 23 -17.02 3.85 5.10
C LEU A 23 -17.44 5.32 5.00
N PHE A 24 -16.53 6.20 4.57
CA PHE A 24 -16.81 7.61 4.31
C PHE A 24 -17.42 7.89 2.92
N GLY A 25 -17.72 6.86 2.13
CA GLY A 25 -18.39 7.02 0.83
C GLY A 25 -17.54 7.71 -0.24
N LEU A 26 -16.21 7.67 -0.11
CA LEU A 26 -15.31 8.32 -1.06
C LEU A 26 -15.32 7.62 -2.43
N PRO A 27 -15.03 8.33 -3.53
CA PRO A 27 -14.96 7.73 -4.86
C PRO A 27 -13.80 6.71 -4.94
N TYR A 28 -13.87 5.80 -5.91
CA TYR A 28 -12.97 4.64 -5.97
C TYR A 28 -11.49 5.00 -6.18
N ASP A 29 -11.21 6.11 -6.86
CA ASP A 29 -9.88 6.69 -6.95
C ASP A 29 -9.34 7.12 -5.57
N ALA A 30 -10.12 7.87 -4.79
CA ALA A 30 -9.76 8.25 -3.43
C ALA A 30 -9.61 7.03 -2.50
N GLN A 31 -10.42 5.99 -2.67
CA GLN A 31 -10.26 4.73 -1.92
C GLN A 31 -8.90 4.06 -2.18
N LYS A 32 -8.46 4.00 -3.45
CA LYS A 32 -7.14 3.46 -3.81
C LYS A 32 -6.01 4.31 -3.22
N THR A 33 -6.14 5.63 -3.28
CA THR A 33 -5.16 6.56 -2.70
C THR A 33 -5.02 6.35 -1.20
N LEU A 34 -6.13 6.36 -0.45
CA LEU A 34 -6.12 6.16 1.00
C LEU A 34 -5.60 4.78 1.41
N THR A 35 -5.89 3.75 0.61
CA THR A 35 -5.32 2.42 0.82
C THR A 35 -3.79 2.49 0.81
N ILE A 36 -3.21 3.06 -0.25
CA ILE A 36 -1.75 3.15 -0.40
C ILE A 36 -1.14 4.06 0.67
N GLU A 37 -1.73 5.22 0.91
CA GLU A 37 -1.22 6.19 1.89
C GLU A 37 -1.15 5.61 3.30
N VAL A 38 -2.16 4.84 3.72
CA VAL A 38 -2.16 4.23 5.05
C VAL A 38 -1.18 3.05 5.14
N GLY A 39 -1.07 2.25 4.08
CA GLY A 39 -0.17 1.09 4.08
C GLY A 39 1.30 1.43 3.84
N MET A 40 1.60 2.51 3.12
CA MET A 40 2.95 2.96 2.81
C MET A 40 3.43 4.00 3.84
N GLN A 41 4.25 3.54 4.76
CA GLN A 41 4.79 4.34 5.86
C GLN A 41 6.17 4.90 5.52
N ASN A 42 6.55 6.00 6.17
CA ASN A 42 7.93 6.48 6.15
C ASN A 42 8.82 5.60 7.07
N SER A 43 9.19 4.44 6.55
CA SER A 43 10.03 3.47 7.25
C SER A 43 11.49 3.94 7.41
N GLY A 44 11.95 4.88 6.59
CA GLY A 44 13.26 5.51 6.73
C GLY A 44 13.35 6.32 8.03
N LEU A 45 12.33 7.12 8.33
CA LEU A 45 12.22 7.85 9.60
C LEU A 45 12.14 6.89 10.79
N GLY A 46 11.36 5.81 10.67
CA GLY A 46 11.29 4.78 11.71
C GLY A 46 12.65 4.13 12.00
N ALA A 47 13.44 3.84 10.97
CA ALA A 47 14.78 3.30 11.12
C ALA A 47 15.75 4.33 11.74
N ALA A 48 15.62 5.61 11.36
CA ALA A 48 16.43 6.69 11.92
C ALA A 48 16.16 6.88 13.43
N LEU A 49 14.89 6.97 13.83
CA LEU A 49 14.48 7.08 15.24
C LEU A 49 14.92 5.87 16.07
N ALA A 50 14.83 4.66 15.49
CA ALA A 50 15.32 3.45 16.13
C ALA A 50 16.83 3.53 16.41
N LYS A 51 17.61 3.98 15.43
CA LYS A 51 19.07 4.15 15.59
C LYS A 51 19.44 5.22 16.60
N THR A 52 18.69 6.33 16.67
CA THR A 52 19.02 7.45 17.57
C THR A 52 18.63 7.20 19.01
N HIS A 53 17.47 6.58 19.26
CA HIS A 53 16.90 6.46 20.61
C HIS A 53 17.04 5.07 21.23
N PHE A 54 17.28 4.03 20.44
CA PHE A 54 17.44 2.64 20.91
C PHE A 54 18.82 2.07 20.56
N THR A 55 19.87 2.85 20.79
CA THR A 55 21.26 2.53 20.43
C THR A 55 21.76 1.21 21.03
N MET A 56 21.30 0.86 22.24
CA MET A 56 21.65 -0.39 22.92
C MET A 56 20.83 -1.60 22.44
N MET A 57 19.82 -1.41 21.59
CA MET A 57 18.95 -2.47 21.07
C MET A 57 18.89 -2.43 19.52
N PRO A 58 19.96 -2.86 18.83
CA PRO A 58 20.04 -2.79 17.36
C PRO A 58 18.88 -3.48 16.62
N LEU A 59 18.26 -4.48 17.26
CA LEU A 59 17.13 -5.24 16.71
C LEU A 59 15.91 -4.36 16.42
N VAL A 60 15.75 -3.21 17.08
CA VAL A 60 14.62 -2.27 16.89
C VAL A 60 14.64 -1.63 15.49
N VAL A 61 15.79 -1.58 14.82
CA VAL A 61 15.92 -1.07 13.45
C VAL A 61 15.36 -2.07 12.41
N VAL A 62 15.39 -3.36 12.73
CA VAL A 62 15.11 -4.45 11.78
C VAL A 62 13.70 -4.38 11.19
N PRO A 63 12.61 -4.17 11.96
CA PRO A 63 11.28 -4.03 11.39
C PRO A 63 11.19 -2.90 10.36
N SER A 64 11.71 -1.71 10.68
CA SER A 64 11.70 -0.55 9.79
C SER A 64 12.50 -0.79 8.50
N ALA A 65 13.67 -1.43 8.60
CA ALA A 65 14.48 -1.76 7.44
C ALA A 65 13.79 -2.76 6.50
N ILE A 66 13.18 -3.82 7.06
CA ILE A 66 12.40 -4.80 6.30
C ILE A 66 11.16 -4.13 5.69
N PHE A 67 10.46 -3.28 6.46
CA PHE A 67 9.29 -2.55 6.00
C PHE A 67 9.64 -1.77 4.73
N SER A 68 10.75 -1.01 4.72
CA SER A 68 11.22 -0.25 3.55
C SER A 68 11.29 -1.07 2.26
N VAL A 69 11.70 -2.33 2.33
CA VAL A 69 11.73 -3.19 1.14
C VAL A 69 10.32 -3.70 0.83
N TRP A 70 9.62 -4.20 1.85
CA TRP A 70 8.34 -4.87 1.68
C TRP A 70 7.21 -3.95 1.20
N HIS A 71 7.06 -2.75 1.76
CA HIS A 71 5.97 -1.85 1.40
C HIS A 71 6.11 -1.33 -0.04
N ASN A 72 7.33 -1.15 -0.53
CA ASN A 72 7.58 -0.81 -1.94
C ASN A 72 7.20 -1.98 -2.88
N ILE A 73 7.56 -3.22 -2.53
CA ILE A 73 7.17 -4.40 -3.31
C ILE A 73 5.65 -4.58 -3.31
N SER A 74 5.03 -4.63 -2.13
CA SER A 74 3.58 -4.83 -2.01
C SER A 74 2.78 -3.67 -2.60
N GLY A 75 3.23 -2.42 -2.42
CA GLY A 75 2.60 -1.22 -2.97
C GLY A 75 2.67 -1.19 -4.49
N SER A 76 3.83 -1.51 -5.08
CA SER A 76 3.97 -1.61 -6.54
C SER A 76 3.12 -2.73 -7.14
N LEU A 77 3.02 -3.90 -6.47
CA LEU A 77 2.12 -4.98 -6.88
C LEU A 77 0.65 -4.56 -6.84
N LEU A 78 0.22 -3.89 -5.77
CA LEU A 78 -1.15 -3.41 -5.62
C LEU A 78 -1.49 -2.31 -6.64
N ALA A 79 -0.58 -1.37 -6.85
CA ALA A 79 -0.70 -0.34 -7.88
C ALA A 79 -0.80 -0.95 -9.28
N SER A 80 0.06 -1.94 -9.59
CA SER A 80 0.04 -2.67 -10.87
C SER A 80 -1.28 -3.40 -11.09
N TYR A 81 -1.80 -4.07 -10.06
CA TYR A 81 -3.11 -4.72 -10.12
C TYR A 81 -4.23 -3.74 -10.50
N TRP A 82 -4.27 -2.56 -9.88
CA TRP A 82 -5.27 -1.56 -10.21
C TRP A 82 -5.06 -0.91 -11.57
N ALA A 83 -3.82 -0.73 -12.01
CA ALA A 83 -3.51 -0.24 -13.36
C ALA A 83 -4.07 -1.19 -14.42
N THR A 84 -3.76 -2.49 -14.32
CA THR A 84 -4.29 -3.51 -15.24
C THR A 84 -5.82 -3.60 -15.20
N LYS A 85 -6.44 -3.43 -14.02
CA LYS A 85 -7.91 -3.41 -13.91
C LYS A 85 -8.52 -2.21 -14.63
N ALA A 86 -7.91 -1.03 -14.50
CA ALA A 86 -8.37 0.19 -15.18
C ALA A 86 -8.23 0.08 -16.71
N GLU A 87 -7.10 -0.45 -17.20
CA GLU A 87 -6.88 -0.67 -18.64
C GLU A 87 -7.94 -1.59 -19.26
N LYS A 88 -8.28 -2.70 -18.58
CA LYS A 88 -9.32 -3.62 -19.05
C LYS A 88 -10.69 -2.94 -19.14
N GLN A 89 -11.03 -2.09 -18.18
CA GLN A 89 -12.29 -1.33 -18.18
C GLN A 89 -12.33 -0.28 -19.30
N ALA A 90 -11.19 0.37 -19.59
CA ALA A 90 -11.09 1.31 -20.69
C ALA A 90 -11.27 0.62 -22.05
N GLN A 91 -10.64 -0.55 -22.23
CA GLN A 91 -10.77 -1.34 -23.47
C GLN A 91 -12.19 -1.87 -23.70
N SER A 92 -12.88 -2.34 -22.66
CA SER A 92 -14.27 -2.82 -22.80
C SER A 92 -15.21 -1.69 -23.22
N THR A 93 -15.05 -0.52 -22.61
CA THR A 93 -15.86 0.68 -22.93
C THR A 93 -15.63 1.15 -24.37
N GLN A 94 -14.39 1.09 -24.87
CA GLN A 94 -14.09 1.43 -26.27
C GLN A 94 -14.69 0.43 -27.28
N LYS A 95 -14.65 -0.87 -26.98
CA LYS A 95 -15.24 -1.91 -27.85
C LYS A 95 -16.75 -1.75 -27.96
N GLU A 96 -17.44 -1.48 -26.85
CA GLU A 96 -18.88 -1.26 -26.82
C GLU A 96 -19.28 -0.02 -27.65
N ASN A 97 -18.58 1.11 -27.46
CA ASN A 97 -18.82 2.33 -28.22
C ASN A 97 -18.53 2.20 -29.72
N THR A 98 -17.65 1.27 -30.11
CA THR A 98 -17.35 0.97 -31.52
C THR A 98 -18.40 0.05 -32.13
N ALA A 99 -18.92 -0.92 -31.37
CA ALA A 99 -19.95 -1.86 -31.82
C ALA A 99 -21.35 -1.23 -31.92
N ALA A 100 -21.61 -0.14 -31.18
CA ALA A 100 -22.88 0.60 -31.20
C ALA A 100 -22.97 1.68 -32.31
N LYS A 101 -21.91 1.86 -33.11
CA LYS A 101 -21.88 2.75 -34.29
C LYS A 101 -22.03 1.96 -35.56
#